data_AF-A0A517MB78-F1
#
_entry.id   AF-A0A517MB78-F1
#
_cell.length_a   1.000
_cell.length_b   1.000
_cell.length_c   1.000
_cell.angle_alpha   90.00
_cell.angle_beta   90.00
_cell.angle_gamma   90.00
#
_symmetry.space_group_name_H-M   'P 1'
#
loop_
_entity.id
_entity.type
_entity.pdbx_description
1 polymer ?
#
loop_
_entity_poly.entity_id
_entity_poly.type
_entity_poly.pdbx_seq_one_letter_code
_entity_poly.pdbx_strand_id
1 'polypeptide(L)'
;MNGVIFLAWFVNSLLSGGAAGETVIQQRVDLIELNHFLDNTGRHVFDQVVFYQWSEEQQIYHVKAWRLVKSPRQLPQRQWNPDRYRCLWHDDGVLREVWAPLYRETWSQKDPERVNRQWLAEKQRVELRKPRRAALH
;
A
#
# COMPACT_ATOMS: atom_id res chain seq x y z
N MET A 1 -4.11 -57.33 46.27
CA MET A 1 -3.80 -55.94 46.67
C MET A 1 -4.07 -55.02 45.48
N ASN A 2 -5.19 -54.32 45.57
CA ASN A 2 -5.52 -52.95 45.12
C ASN A 2 -5.01 -52.38 43.78
N GLY A 3 -5.96 -51.88 42.98
CA GLY A 3 -5.76 -50.85 41.93
C GLY A 3 -6.63 -51.09 40.69
N VAL A 4 -7.95 -50.91 40.75
CA VAL A 4 -8.73 -49.70 40.37
C VAL A 4 -8.69 -49.37 38.86
N ILE A 5 -9.90 -49.37 38.29
CA ILE A 5 -10.38 -49.05 36.95
C ILE A 5 -10.13 -47.57 36.60
N PHE A 6 -9.96 -47.19 35.32
CA PHE A 6 -10.78 -46.16 34.64
C PHE A 6 -10.44 -46.05 33.14
N LEU A 7 -11.45 -46.36 32.33
CA LEU A 7 -11.56 -46.00 30.92
C LEU A 7 -11.77 -44.48 30.86
N ALA A 8 -10.94 -43.74 30.11
CA ALA A 8 -11.21 -42.34 29.78
C ALA A 8 -10.97 -42.12 28.28
N TRP A 9 -12.08 -42.04 27.55
CA TRP A 9 -12.14 -41.43 26.23
C TRP A 9 -11.86 -39.93 26.38
N PHE A 10 -10.85 -39.41 25.70
CA PHE A 10 -10.75 -37.98 25.42
C PHE A 10 -10.82 -37.76 23.92
N VAL A 11 -12.01 -37.32 23.49
CA VAL A 11 -12.26 -36.68 22.20
C VAL A 11 -12.17 -35.16 22.41
N ASN A 12 -11.80 -34.45 21.34
CA ASN A 12 -11.80 -33.00 21.13
C ASN A 12 -10.62 -32.21 21.73
N SER A 13 -10.02 -31.25 21.02
CA SER A 13 -10.46 -30.53 19.82
C SER A 13 -9.23 -30.02 19.07
N LEU A 14 -9.19 -30.16 17.75
CA LEU A 14 -8.35 -29.31 16.92
C LEU A 14 -8.88 -27.89 17.08
N LEU A 15 -8.16 -27.06 17.83
CA LEU A 15 -8.28 -25.61 17.67
C LEU A 15 -7.79 -25.30 16.26
N SER A 16 -8.72 -25.34 15.31
CA SER A 16 -8.62 -24.56 14.08
C SER A 16 -8.57 -23.11 14.51
N GLY A 17 -7.37 -22.63 14.82
CA GLY A 17 -7.08 -21.20 14.89
C GLY A 17 -7.39 -20.66 13.51
N GLY A 18 -8.60 -20.09 13.36
CA GLY A 18 -8.96 -19.34 12.19
C GLY A 18 -7.90 -18.26 12.04
N ALA A 19 -7.02 -18.40 11.03
CA ALA A 19 -6.22 -17.30 10.59
C ALA A 19 -7.22 -16.21 10.19
N ALA A 20 -7.39 -15.21 11.05
CA ALA A 20 -8.13 -14.02 10.72
C ALA A 20 -7.49 -13.49 9.43
N GLY A 21 -8.17 -13.68 8.31
CA GLY A 21 -7.63 -13.36 7.00
C GLY A 21 -7.19 -11.92 7.02
N GLU A 22 -5.90 -11.68 6.77
CA GLU A 22 -5.36 -10.34 6.65
C GLU A 22 -6.22 -9.57 5.64
N THR A 23 -6.77 -8.43 6.06
CA THR A 23 -7.60 -7.65 5.15
C THR A 23 -6.69 -7.02 4.12
N VAL A 24 -6.86 -7.38 2.85
CA VAL A 24 -6.09 -6.84 1.74
C VAL A 24 -6.94 -5.81 0.99
N ILE A 25 -6.46 -4.56 0.88
CA ILE A 25 -7.05 -3.53 0.04
C ILE A 25 -6.24 -3.40 -1.23
N GLN A 26 -6.91 -3.73 -2.32
CA GLN A 26 -6.36 -3.72 -3.66
C GLN A 26 -6.84 -2.51 -4.45
N GLN A 27 -5.92 -1.77 -5.08
CA GLN A 27 -6.26 -0.59 -5.87
C GLN A 27 -5.36 -0.40 -7.09
N ARG A 28 -5.97 -0.01 -8.21
CA ARG A 28 -5.26 0.36 -9.44
C ARG A 28 -5.09 1.87 -9.52
N VAL A 29 -3.94 2.29 -10.06
CA VAL A 29 -3.64 3.65 -10.53
C VAL A 29 -2.99 3.56 -11.92
N ASP A 30 -2.75 4.69 -12.58
CA ASP A 30 -2.23 4.69 -13.95
C ASP A 30 -0.70 4.74 -14.00
N LEU A 31 -0.08 5.41 -13.02
CA LEU A 31 1.37 5.56 -12.92
C LEU A 31 1.83 5.48 -11.45
N ILE A 32 2.89 4.71 -11.22
CA ILE A 32 3.67 4.73 -9.99
C ILE A 32 4.99 5.46 -10.25
N GLU A 33 5.34 6.40 -9.38
CA GLU A 33 6.65 7.04 -9.40
C GLU A 33 7.44 6.70 -8.14
N LEU A 34 8.69 6.28 -8.29
CA LEU A 34 9.68 6.33 -7.23
C LEU A 34 10.46 7.65 -7.37
N ASN A 35 10.34 8.52 -6.39
CA ASN A 35 11.01 9.82 -6.37
C ASN A 35 12.07 9.85 -5.28
N HIS A 36 13.29 10.23 -5.68
CA HIS A 36 14.44 10.47 -4.85
C HIS A 36 14.57 11.98 -4.62
N PHE A 37 14.22 12.44 -3.42
CA PHE A 37 14.34 13.85 -3.09
C PHE A 37 15.79 14.17 -2.74
N LEU A 38 16.32 15.19 -3.42
CA LEU A 38 17.67 15.73 -3.23
C LEU A 38 17.61 17.10 -2.57
N ASP A 39 18.56 17.41 -1.70
CA ASP A 39 18.75 18.77 -1.17
C ASP A 39 19.42 19.71 -2.19
N ASN A 40 19.62 20.97 -1.78
CA ASN A 40 20.24 22.01 -2.62
C ASN A 40 21.70 21.72 -2.98
N THR A 41 22.34 20.74 -2.33
CA THR A 41 23.71 20.29 -2.63
C THR A 41 23.73 19.01 -3.46
N GLY A 42 22.55 18.50 -3.85
CA GLY A 42 22.39 17.24 -4.59
C GLY A 42 22.47 15.99 -3.71
N ARG A 43 22.47 16.12 -2.39
CA ARG A 43 22.48 14.96 -1.49
C ARG A 43 21.09 14.37 -1.37
N HIS A 44 21.02 13.04 -1.40
CA HIS A 44 19.81 12.30 -1.13
C HIS A 44 19.30 12.55 0.30
N VAL A 45 18.01 12.83 0.44
CA VAL A 45 17.37 13.07 1.74
C VAL A 45 16.35 11.98 2.05
N PHE A 46 15.45 11.67 1.10
CA PHE A 46 14.45 10.63 1.26
C PHE A 46 13.95 10.10 -0.08
N ASP A 47 13.37 8.91 0.00
CA ASP A 47 12.62 8.29 -1.09
C ASP A 47 11.13 8.35 -0.79
N GLN A 48 10.35 8.59 -1.83
CA GLN A 48 8.90 8.49 -1.76
C GLN A 48 8.33 7.76 -2.97
N VAL A 49 7.22 7.06 -2.74
CA VAL A 49 6.41 6.49 -3.82
C VAL A 49 5.17 7.36 -3.98
N VAL A 50 4.92 7.79 -5.21
CA VAL A 50 3.78 8.64 -5.57
C VAL A 50 2.87 7.89 -6.55
N PHE A 51 1.57 7.94 -6.31
CA PHE A 51 0.56 7.23 -7.08
C PHE A 51 -0.28 8.22 -7.87
N TYR A 52 -0.33 8.05 -9.20
CA TYR A 52 -1.02 8.98 -10.09
C TYR A 52 -2.20 8.35 -10.83
N GLN A 53 -3.26 9.13 -10.99
CA GLN A 53 -4.39 8.83 -11.89
C GLN A 53 -4.48 9.90 -12.97
N TRP A 54 -4.68 9.50 -14.21
CA TRP A 54 -5.00 10.38 -15.32
C TRP A 54 -6.41 10.95 -15.15
N SER A 55 -6.55 12.27 -15.34
CA SER A 55 -7.85 12.94 -15.46
C SER A 55 -8.12 13.22 -16.92
N GLU A 56 -9.18 12.60 -17.46
CA GLU A 56 -9.63 12.90 -18.82
C GLU A 56 -10.20 14.32 -18.94
N GLU A 57 -10.78 14.87 -17.88
CA GLU A 57 -11.34 16.22 -17.90
C GLU A 57 -10.25 17.28 -17.99
N GLN A 58 -9.18 17.11 -17.20
CA GLN A 58 -8.11 18.10 -17.08
C GLN A 58 -6.88 17.76 -17.93
N GLN A 59 -6.87 16.58 -18.57
CA GLN A 59 -5.76 16.04 -19.37
C GLN A 59 -4.42 16.11 -18.63
N ILE A 60 -4.43 15.80 -17.33
CA ILE A 60 -3.24 15.80 -16.45
C ILE A 60 -3.28 14.63 -15.46
N TYR A 61 -2.10 14.22 -14.99
CA TYR A 61 -1.96 13.25 -13.91
C TYR A 61 -2.14 13.92 -12.54
N HIS A 62 -3.06 13.39 -11.74
CA HIS A 62 -3.28 13.81 -10.36
C HIS A 62 -2.67 12.83 -9.37
N VAL A 63 -2.04 13.38 -8.33
CA VAL A 63 -1.58 12.58 -7.20
C VAL A 63 -2.79 12.09 -6.42
N LYS A 64 -2.95 10.77 -6.35
CA LYS A 64 -3.97 10.05 -5.57
C LYS A 64 -3.55 9.83 -4.13
N ALA A 65 -2.28 9.51 -3.96
CA ALA A 65 -1.62 9.30 -2.69
C ALA A 65 -0.12 9.28 -2.88
N TRP A 66 0.58 9.31 -1.76
CA TRP A 66 2.02 9.19 -1.70
C TRP A 66 2.40 8.60 -0.35
N ARG A 67 3.65 8.14 -0.23
CA ARG A 67 4.24 7.72 1.04
C ARG A 67 5.75 7.80 0.99
N LEU A 68 6.35 8.06 2.14
CA LEU A 68 7.78 7.83 2.34
C LEU A 68 8.10 6.33 2.29
N VAL A 69 9.20 5.98 1.65
CA VAL A 69 9.73 4.61 1.66
C VAL A 69 10.47 4.40 2.98
N LYS A 70 9.93 3.49 3.81
CA LYS A 70 10.53 3.13 5.10
C LYS A 70 11.28 1.81 5.06
N SER A 71 11.07 1.00 4.03
CA SER A 71 11.77 -0.26 3.83
C SER A 71 11.79 -0.65 2.35
N PRO A 72 12.77 -1.45 1.90
CA PRO A 72 12.86 -1.91 0.50
C PRO A 72 11.64 -2.69 0.02
N ARG A 73 10.88 -3.31 0.93
CA ARG A 73 9.65 -4.04 0.60
C ARG A 73 8.53 -3.15 0.06
N GLN A 74 8.63 -1.84 0.30
CA GLN A 74 7.66 -0.83 -0.14
C GLN A 74 7.99 -0.27 -1.54
N LEU A 75 9.15 -0.62 -2.10
CA LEU A 75 9.55 -0.17 -3.42
C LEU A 75 8.68 -0.81 -4.52
N PRO A 76 8.48 -0.11 -5.65
CA PRO A 76 7.78 -0.67 -6.79
C PRO A 76 8.47 -1.93 -7.31
N GLN A 77 7.73 -3.03 -7.38
CA GLN A 77 8.19 -4.31 -7.90
C GLN A 77 7.54 -4.59 -9.25
N ARG A 78 8.35 -4.82 -10.27
CA ARG A 78 7.85 -5.26 -11.57
C ARG A 78 7.27 -6.68 -11.47
N GLN A 79 6.12 -6.87 -12.08
CA GLN A 79 5.42 -8.14 -12.27
C GLN A 79 5.36 -8.36 -13.78
N TRP A 80 5.62 -9.59 -14.25
CA TRP A 80 5.78 -9.87 -15.68
C TRP A 80 4.54 -10.48 -16.35
N ASN A 81 3.56 -10.92 -15.56
CA ASN A 81 2.32 -11.50 -16.08
C ASN A 81 1.12 -11.13 -15.19
N PRO A 82 0.30 -10.13 -15.58
CA PRO A 82 0.55 -9.17 -16.66
C PRO A 82 1.74 -8.24 -16.34
N ASP A 83 2.32 -7.58 -17.34
CA ASP A 83 3.36 -6.57 -17.13
C ASP A 83 2.78 -5.35 -16.38
N ARG A 84 3.24 -5.15 -15.15
CA ARG A 84 2.79 -4.06 -14.27
C ARG A 84 3.76 -3.86 -13.12
N TYR A 85 3.60 -2.76 -12.40
CA TYR A 85 4.34 -2.47 -11.19
C TYR A 85 3.42 -2.59 -9.98
N ARG A 86 3.96 -3.12 -8.88
CA ARG A 86 3.24 -3.39 -7.63
C ARG A 86 3.95 -2.69 -6.46
N CYS A 87 3.20 -1.99 -5.63
CA CYS A 87 3.64 -1.54 -4.32
C CYS A 87 2.80 -2.21 -3.23
N LEU A 88 3.45 -2.60 -2.14
CA LEU A 88 2.80 -3.30 -1.04
C LEU A 88 3.27 -2.76 0.31
N TRP A 89 2.32 -2.52 1.21
CA TRP A 89 2.62 -2.05 2.56
C TRP A 89 1.49 -2.31 3.54
N HIS A 90 1.80 -2.23 4.84
CA HIS A 90 0.82 -2.27 5.91
C HIS A 90 0.44 -0.86 6.38
N ASP A 91 -0.84 -0.67 6.64
CA ASP A 91 -1.44 0.56 7.17
C ASP A 91 -2.58 0.18 8.12
N ASP A 92 -2.48 0.54 9.40
CA ASP A 92 -3.49 0.23 10.44
C ASP A 92 -3.99 -1.23 10.47
N GLY A 93 -3.07 -2.20 10.33
CA GLY A 93 -3.39 -3.63 10.33
C GLY A 93 -3.97 -4.16 9.01
N VAL A 94 -3.98 -3.35 7.96
CA VAL A 94 -4.46 -3.70 6.62
C VAL A 94 -3.29 -3.77 5.65
N LEU A 95 -3.24 -4.83 4.84
CA LEU A 95 -2.29 -4.93 3.75
C LEU A 95 -2.83 -4.16 2.54
N ARG A 96 -2.13 -3.10 2.15
CA ARG A 96 -2.45 -2.34 0.95
C ARG A 96 -1.58 -2.79 -0.20
N GLU A 97 -2.23 -2.97 -1.33
CA GLU A 97 -1.62 -3.35 -2.58
C GLU A 97 -2.09 -2.39 -3.67
N VAL A 98 -1.12 -1.70 -4.29
CA VAL A 98 -1.38 -0.78 -5.40
C VAL A 98 -0.61 -1.23 -6.62
N TRP A 99 -1.27 -1.23 -7.78
CA TRP A 99 -0.61 -1.53 -9.06
C TRP A 99 -0.86 -0.48 -10.11
N ALA A 100 0.11 -0.34 -11.01
CA ALA A 100 0.03 0.51 -12.19
C ALA A 100 0.65 -0.17 -13.41
N PRO A 101 0.14 0.10 -14.62
CA PRO A 101 0.80 -0.32 -15.86
C PRO A 101 2.10 0.46 -16.09
N LEU A 102 2.18 1.72 -15.65
CA LEU A 102 3.34 2.57 -15.87
C LEU A 102 4.16 2.78 -14.59
N TYR A 103 5.47 2.92 -14.79
CA TYR A 103 6.44 3.27 -13.75
C TYR A 103 7.39 4.34 -14.26
N ARG A 104 7.79 5.25 -13.36
CA ARG A 104 8.92 6.15 -13.57
C ARG A 104 9.76 6.29 -12.31
N GLU A 105 11.02 6.63 -12.50
CA GLU A 105 11.96 6.92 -11.43
C GLU A 105 12.53 8.31 -11.64
N THR A 106 12.58 9.13 -10.59
CA THR A 106 12.95 10.53 -10.70
C THR A 106 13.88 10.96 -9.57
N TRP A 107 14.79 11.87 -9.87
CA TRP A 107 15.63 12.57 -8.89
C TRP A 107 15.29 14.04 -8.97
N SER A 108 14.81 14.63 -7.88
CA SER A 108 14.33 16.01 -7.89
C SER A 108 14.62 16.73 -6.58
N GLN A 109 14.81 18.05 -6.67
CA GLN A 109 14.80 18.97 -5.52
C GLN A 109 13.38 19.50 -5.23
N LYS A 110 12.41 19.13 -6.06
CA LYS A 110 11.00 19.51 -5.92
C LYS A 110 10.20 18.27 -5.60
N ASP A 111 9.51 18.29 -4.47
CA ASP A 111 8.57 17.24 -4.09
C ASP A 111 7.35 17.27 -5.04
N PRO A 112 7.17 16.24 -5.90
CA PRO A 112 6.08 16.19 -6.87
C PRO A 112 4.70 16.27 -6.23
N GLU A 113 4.53 15.81 -4.98
CA GLU A 113 3.27 15.93 -4.26
C GLU A 113 2.96 17.38 -3.92
N ARG A 114 3.95 18.10 -3.35
CA ARG A 114 3.78 19.51 -3.00
C ARG A 114 3.49 20.36 -4.21
N VAL A 115 4.12 20.06 -5.35
CA VAL A 115 3.82 20.71 -6.62
C VAL A 115 2.39 20.41 -7.04
N ASN A 116 1.97 19.14 -7.04
CA ASN A 116 0.59 18.78 -7.42
C ASN A 116 -0.45 19.40 -6.48
N ARG A 117 -0.13 19.55 -5.19
CA ARG A 117 -0.96 20.21 -4.17
C ARG A 117 -1.28 21.66 -4.51
N GLN A 118 -0.42 22.36 -5.25
CA GLN A 118 -0.66 23.75 -5.68
C GLN A 118 -1.75 23.87 -6.75
N TRP A 119 -2.01 22.79 -7.50
CA TRP A 119 -2.96 22.80 -8.63
C TRP A 119 -4.36 22.32 -8.25
N LEU A 120 -4.52 21.63 -7.12
CA LEU A 120 -5.81 21.07 -6.68
C LEU A 120 -6.25 21.61 -5.32
N ALA A 121 -7.43 22.24 -5.28
CA ALA A 121 -8.14 22.50 -4.04
C ALA A 121 -8.42 21.16 -3.33
N GLU A 122 -8.24 21.11 -2.02
CA GLU A 122 -8.30 19.89 -1.20
C GLU A 122 -9.56 19.05 -1.42
N LYS A 123 -10.69 19.70 -1.73
CA LYS A 123 -12.00 19.07 -1.99
C LYS A 123 -12.08 18.25 -3.28
N GLN A 124 -11.15 18.44 -4.22
CA GLN A 124 -11.11 17.72 -5.51
C GLN A 124 -10.20 16.48 -5.46
N ARG A 125 -9.53 16.24 -4.33
CA ARG A 125 -8.62 15.11 -4.19
C ARG A 125 -9.42 13.82 -4.01
N VAL A 126 -9.29 12.93 -4.98
CA VAL A 126 -9.80 11.56 -4.84
C VAL A 126 -8.70 10.73 -4.18
N GLU A 127 -8.88 10.29 -2.93
CA GLU A 127 -7.88 9.51 -2.19
C GLU A 127 -7.84 8.02 -2.63
N LEU A 128 -6.90 7.25 -2.06
CA LEU A 128 -6.98 5.79 -2.05
C LEU A 128 -8.18 5.32 -1.20
N ARG A 129 -8.70 4.12 -1.51
CA ARG A 129 -9.80 3.50 -0.79
C ARG A 129 -9.45 3.35 0.69
N LYS A 130 -10.30 3.84 1.58
CA LYS A 130 -10.14 3.65 3.03
C LYS A 130 -10.64 2.26 3.42
N PRO A 131 -10.03 1.62 4.44
CA PRO A 131 -10.59 0.41 5.02
C PRO A 131 -12.01 0.66 5.51
N ARG A 132 -12.91 -0.26 5.20
CA ARG A 132 -14.25 -0.26 5.81
C ARG A 132 -14.04 -0.64 7.27
N ARG A 133 -14.22 0.29 8.21
CA ARG A 133 -14.26 -0.04 9.65
C ARG A 133 -15.34 -1.12 9.80
N ALA A 134 -14.96 -2.32 10.22
CA ALA A 134 -15.92 -3.27 10.75
C ALA A 134 -16.57 -2.56 11.95
N ALA A 135 -17.88 -2.34 11.91
CA ALA A 135 -18.61 -1.85 13.06
C ALA A 135 -18.42 -2.88 14.18
N LEU A 136 -17.69 -2.49 15.24
CA LEU A 136 -17.72 -3.22 16.49
C LEU A 136 -19.12 -2.96 17.07
N HIS A 137 -19.97 -3.97 17.03
CA HIS A 137 -21.23 -4.03 17.78
C HIS A 137 -20.94 -4.60 19.17
#